data_AF-A0A8C3I7P9-F1
#
_entry.id   AF-A0A8C3I7P9-F1
#
_cell.length_a   1.000
_cell.length_b   1.000
_cell.length_c   1.000
_cell.angle_alpha   90.00
_cell.angle_beta   90.00
_cell.angle_gamma   90.00
#
_symmetry.space_group_name_H-M   'P 1'
#
loop_
_entity.id
_entity.type
_entity.pdbx_description
1 polymer ?
#
loop_
_entity_poly.entity_id
_entity_poly.type
_entity_poly.pdbx_seq_one_letter_code
_entity_poly.pdbx_strand_id
1 'polypeptide(L)'
;MSSMWELLLCLINSPQYSSFICSKFNASSSPPFLSYKEIVRYLKAVKCNDTLGLRKLRDKIPFYLCKSGDFVSAVHSLLLPFNNLACCTACRITPFQFEIYLKMFRTGSVPCGNNFHDPGEWISVGSPVKNSILIKHALKLLYCNLSLYRNPKCWSSLIMVLGSSTTLEKNGHVNPVSLKEPPHDFQEMVVSVSCVLLNELKTKVNVSLPSNVFSGPLQLEACLILTVQAVQQMLLNDLPYLSSFLEITLAFGNNFWALRLLLNGLSCEEHILHGTINLLLRDLNFQKATMLHLWKKLGPQYVGELLCLYLTCRNRKMQSIGIFIIHLISENLYMCPWAKHLCNFLNTGLRKLPLGTTTDHEVAKFIAVLEKL
;
A
#
# COMPACT_ATOMS: atom_id res chain seq x y z
N MET A 1 22.72 28.14 -25.04
CA MET A 1 22.29 27.07 -24.10
C MET A 1 21.28 27.55 -23.04
N SER A 2 21.10 28.85 -22.77
CA SER A 2 20.02 29.36 -21.88
C SER A 2 18.60 29.13 -22.43
N SER A 3 18.42 29.23 -23.76
CA SER A 3 17.10 29.15 -24.41
C SER A 3 16.41 27.79 -24.29
N MET A 4 17.17 26.68 -24.29
CA MET A 4 16.60 25.33 -24.25
C MET A 4 16.14 24.95 -22.83
N TRP A 5 16.80 25.48 -21.80
CA TRP A 5 16.40 25.33 -20.40
C TRP A 5 15.10 26.10 -20.10
N GLU A 6 14.99 27.33 -20.62
CA GLU A 6 13.75 28.12 -20.56
C GLU A 6 12.61 27.44 -21.33
N LEU A 7 12.87 26.87 -22.51
CA LEU A 7 11.89 26.08 -23.26
C LEU A 7 11.41 24.84 -22.49
N LEU A 8 12.31 24.12 -21.82
CA LEU A 8 11.97 22.95 -21.00
C LEU A 8 11.14 23.34 -19.76
N LEU A 9 11.47 24.47 -19.12
CA LEU A 9 10.71 25.02 -18.00
C LEU A 9 9.31 25.50 -18.43
N CYS A 10 9.18 26.10 -19.62
CA CYS A 10 7.89 26.48 -20.20
C CYS A 10 7.03 25.26 -20.55
N LEU A 11 7.62 24.21 -21.15
CA LEU A 11 6.91 22.97 -21.52
C LEU A 11 6.46 22.15 -20.31
N ILE A 12 7.21 22.18 -19.21
CA ILE A 12 6.89 21.40 -18.00
C ILE A 12 5.85 22.10 -17.10
N ASN A 13 5.70 23.43 -17.17
CA ASN A 13 4.96 24.19 -16.16
C ASN A 13 3.68 24.93 -16.62
N SER A 14 3.27 24.97 -17.90
CA SER A 14 2.02 25.67 -18.24
C SER A 14 1.34 25.28 -19.57
N PRO A 15 0.00 25.08 -19.63
CA PRO A 15 -0.75 24.91 -20.87
C PRO A 15 -0.94 26.20 -21.70
N GLN A 16 -0.68 27.38 -21.11
CA GLN A 16 -1.00 28.68 -21.73
C GLN A 16 0.13 29.29 -22.58
N TYR A 17 1.33 28.69 -22.60
CA TYR A 17 2.51 29.24 -23.31
C TYR A 17 2.78 28.63 -24.69
N SER A 18 1.86 27.85 -25.25
CA SER A 18 1.98 27.35 -26.63
C SER A 18 2.07 28.48 -27.66
N SER A 19 1.42 29.63 -27.39
CA SER A 19 1.40 30.79 -28.29
C SER A 19 2.71 31.60 -28.30
N PHE A 20 3.50 31.56 -27.22
CA PHE A 20 4.75 32.33 -27.13
C PHE A 20 5.94 31.61 -27.80
N ILE A 21 5.84 30.29 -27.99
CA ILE A 21 6.86 29.49 -28.70
C ILE A 21 6.75 29.67 -30.23
N CYS A 22 5.58 29.99 -30.77
CA CYS A 22 5.37 30.23 -32.20
C CYS A 22 6.09 31.49 -32.73
N SER A 23 6.37 32.50 -31.90
CA SER A 23 6.92 33.78 -32.40
C SER A 23 8.45 33.84 -32.45
N LYS A 24 9.17 32.95 -31.76
CA LYS A 24 10.65 32.90 -31.77
C LYS A 24 11.25 31.87 -32.73
N PHE A 25 10.43 31.04 -33.38
CA PHE A 25 10.84 30.09 -34.42
C PHE A 25 10.15 30.41 -35.75
N ASN A 26 10.60 31.46 -36.43
CA ASN A 26 10.18 31.75 -37.79
C ASN A 26 11.21 31.16 -38.78
N ALA A 27 10.97 29.90 -39.19
CA ALA A 27 11.23 29.37 -40.54
C ALA A 27 10.94 27.86 -40.57
N SER A 28 9.83 27.50 -41.22
CA SER A 28 9.63 26.24 -41.94
C SER A 28 9.90 24.91 -41.23
N SER A 29 9.20 24.63 -40.12
CA SER A 29 8.69 23.29 -39.79
C SER A 29 8.06 23.35 -38.40
N SER A 30 6.77 23.06 -38.33
CA SER A 30 5.99 22.91 -37.09
C SER A 30 6.75 22.04 -36.08
N PRO A 31 7.03 22.49 -34.84
CA PRO A 31 7.66 21.60 -33.86
C PRO A 31 6.64 20.53 -33.44
N PRO A 32 6.96 19.23 -33.56
CA PRO A 32 6.09 18.19 -33.07
C PRO A 32 6.04 18.25 -31.54
N PHE A 33 4.89 17.97 -30.95
CA PHE A 33 4.73 17.79 -29.51
C PHE A 33 5.82 16.83 -28.99
N LEU A 34 6.74 17.31 -28.16
CA LEU A 34 7.82 16.47 -27.63
C LEU A 34 7.21 15.25 -26.89
N SER A 35 7.64 14.05 -27.27
CA SER A 35 7.25 12.82 -26.59
C SER A 35 7.86 12.76 -25.19
N TYR A 36 7.17 12.18 -24.20
CA TYR A 36 7.74 11.93 -22.86
C TYR A 36 9.08 11.17 -22.92
N LYS A 37 9.28 10.31 -23.94
CA LYS A 37 10.57 9.63 -24.17
C LYS A 37 11.71 10.59 -24.50
N GLU A 38 11.41 11.64 -25.26
CA GLU A 38 12.40 12.67 -25.61
C GLU A 38 12.73 13.52 -24.40
N ILE A 39 11.73 13.93 -23.61
CA ILE A 39 11.94 14.65 -22.33
C ILE A 39 12.90 13.87 -21.44
N VAL A 40 12.69 12.56 -21.29
CA VAL A 40 13.58 11.70 -20.49
C VAL A 40 15.00 11.68 -21.05
N ARG A 41 15.19 11.57 -22.38
CA ARG A 41 16.52 11.61 -23.03
C ARG A 41 17.22 12.95 -22.74
N TYR A 42 16.50 14.07 -22.88
CA TYR A 42 17.05 15.40 -22.58
C TYR A 42 17.45 15.56 -21.12
N LEU A 43 16.58 15.18 -20.17
CA LEU A 43 16.87 15.31 -18.73
C LEU A 43 18.08 14.48 -18.28
N LYS A 44 18.32 13.33 -18.93
CA LYS A 44 19.50 12.49 -18.69
C LYS A 44 20.79 13.14 -19.20
N ALA A 45 20.75 13.85 -20.33
CA ALA A 45 21.92 14.43 -20.99
C ALA A 45 22.27 15.85 -20.54
N VAL A 46 21.27 16.68 -20.21
CA VAL A 46 21.47 18.11 -19.95
C VAL A 46 22.33 18.34 -18.70
N LYS A 47 23.23 19.32 -18.78
CA LYS A 47 24.00 19.85 -17.66
C LYS A 47 23.60 21.32 -17.47
N CYS A 48 23.42 21.73 -16.22
CA CYS A 48 23.00 23.09 -15.86
C CYS A 48 23.75 23.52 -14.58
N ASN A 49 24.00 24.81 -14.44
CA ASN A 49 24.61 25.40 -13.25
C ASN A 49 23.65 25.35 -12.05
N ASP A 50 22.33 25.43 -12.28
CA ASP A 50 21.32 25.16 -11.27
C ASP A 50 21.16 23.65 -11.04
N THR A 51 22.05 23.11 -10.21
CA THR A 51 22.07 21.67 -9.87
C THR A 51 20.84 21.24 -9.07
N LEU A 52 20.21 22.16 -8.33
CA LEU A 52 19.04 21.86 -7.50
C LEU A 52 17.77 21.78 -8.35
N GLY A 53 17.53 22.76 -9.22
CA GLY A 53 16.41 22.73 -10.16
C GLY A 53 16.50 21.55 -11.13
N LEU A 54 17.70 21.28 -11.65
CA LEU A 54 17.93 20.11 -12.50
C LEU A 54 17.68 18.78 -11.76
N ARG A 55 18.05 18.68 -10.48
CA ARG A 55 17.74 17.49 -9.65
C ARG A 55 16.23 17.29 -9.51
N LYS A 56 15.47 18.35 -9.20
CA LYS A 56 14.00 18.29 -9.08
C LYS A 56 13.35 17.81 -10.38
N LEU A 57 13.86 18.24 -11.54
CA LEU A 57 13.37 17.77 -12.83
C LEU A 57 13.77 16.31 -13.11
N ARG A 58 15.00 15.92 -12.79
CA ARG A 58 15.46 14.53 -12.94
C ARG A 58 14.72 13.55 -12.03
N ASP A 59 14.29 14.00 -10.86
CA ASP A 59 13.42 13.20 -9.97
C ASP A 59 12.04 12.91 -10.59
N LYS A 60 11.63 13.66 -11.63
CA LYS A 60 10.42 13.34 -12.43
C LYS A 60 10.67 12.33 -13.56
N ILE A 61 11.90 11.91 -13.84
CA ILE A 61 12.20 10.92 -14.90
C ILE A 61 11.36 9.65 -14.76
N PRO A 62 11.24 9.01 -13.58
CA PRO A 62 10.43 7.80 -13.47
C PRO A 62 8.95 8.06 -13.77
N PHE A 63 8.43 9.24 -13.41
CA PHE A 63 7.06 9.62 -13.74
C PHE A 63 6.86 9.77 -15.25
N TYR A 64 7.78 10.42 -15.96
CA TYR A 64 7.72 10.55 -17.42
C TYR A 64 7.88 9.21 -18.14
N LEU A 65 8.70 8.30 -17.60
CA LEU A 65 8.78 6.92 -18.09
C LEU A 65 7.44 6.19 -17.96
N CYS A 66 6.75 6.30 -16.81
CA CYS A 66 5.38 5.79 -16.66
C CYS A 66 4.42 6.40 -17.68
N LYS A 67 4.45 7.73 -17.87
CA LYS A 67 3.60 8.44 -18.84
C LYS A 67 3.84 7.99 -20.28
N SER A 68 5.03 7.47 -20.59
CA SER A 68 5.37 6.89 -21.89
C SER A 68 5.04 5.40 -22.04
N GLY A 69 4.47 4.77 -21.01
CA GLY A 69 4.16 3.33 -20.96
C GLY A 69 5.33 2.42 -20.58
N ASP A 70 6.51 2.98 -20.28
CA ASP A 70 7.72 2.21 -19.91
C ASP A 70 7.86 2.07 -18.39
N PHE A 71 6.98 1.26 -17.81
CA PHE A 71 6.92 1.06 -16.36
C PHE A 71 8.13 0.30 -15.79
N VAL A 72 8.71 -0.63 -16.55
CA VAL A 72 9.88 -1.40 -16.11
C VAL A 72 11.10 -0.48 -15.96
N SER A 73 11.37 0.36 -16.97
CA SER A 73 12.45 1.35 -16.86
C SER A 73 12.16 2.38 -15.78
N ALA A 74 10.89 2.77 -15.58
CA ALA A 74 10.50 3.69 -14.51
C ALA A 74 10.87 3.13 -13.12
N VAL A 75 10.50 1.87 -12.86
CA VAL A 75 10.82 1.17 -11.61
C VAL A 75 12.32 1.13 -11.36
N HIS A 76 13.13 0.77 -12.35
CA HIS A 76 14.58 0.76 -12.23
C HIS A 76 15.16 2.16 -12.00
N SER A 77 14.63 3.16 -12.69
CA SER A 77 15.06 4.55 -12.58
C SER A 77 14.83 5.16 -11.19
N LEU A 78 13.92 4.62 -10.37
CA LEU A 78 13.72 5.12 -9.00
C LEU A 78 14.90 4.77 -8.09
N LEU A 79 15.50 3.59 -8.25
CA LEU A 79 16.56 3.06 -7.39
C LEU A 79 17.97 3.37 -7.90
N LEU A 80 18.12 3.77 -9.16
CA LEU A 80 19.43 4.10 -9.73
C LEU A 80 19.78 5.57 -9.50
N PRO A 81 20.97 5.90 -8.98
CA PRO A 81 21.45 7.28 -8.95
C PRO A 81 21.77 7.76 -10.37
N PHE A 82 21.35 8.99 -10.69
CA PHE A 82 21.69 9.63 -11.97
C PHE A 82 22.99 10.43 -11.86
N ASN A 83 23.92 10.24 -12.81
CA ASN A 83 25.07 11.10 -13.13
C ASN A 83 25.56 12.02 -11.98
N ASN A 84 26.41 11.48 -11.10
CA ASN A 84 27.06 12.18 -9.97
C ASN A 84 26.13 12.66 -8.84
N LEU A 85 24.86 12.24 -8.80
CA LEU A 85 24.02 12.45 -7.62
C LEU A 85 24.40 11.48 -6.50
N ALA A 86 24.50 12.00 -5.27
CA ALA A 86 24.84 11.23 -4.08
C ALA A 86 23.76 10.20 -3.66
N CYS A 87 22.50 10.35 -4.08
CA CYS A 87 21.39 9.44 -3.72
C CYS A 87 20.39 9.30 -4.89
N CYS A 88 19.83 8.11 -5.05
CA CYS A 88 18.77 7.81 -6.03
C CYS A 88 17.48 8.62 -5.77
N THR A 89 16.56 8.61 -6.74
CA THR A 89 15.26 9.29 -6.60
C THR A 89 14.42 8.71 -5.47
N ALA A 90 14.55 7.40 -5.19
CA ALA A 90 13.84 6.72 -4.09
C ALA A 90 14.03 7.39 -2.72
N CYS A 91 15.22 7.93 -2.44
CA CYS A 91 15.53 8.61 -1.17
C CYS A 91 14.67 9.86 -0.94
N ARG A 92 14.03 10.41 -1.99
CA ARG A 92 13.30 11.68 -1.97
C ARG A 92 11.81 11.53 -2.29
N ILE A 93 11.34 10.31 -2.49
CA ILE A 93 9.92 10.03 -2.73
C ILE A 93 9.13 10.32 -1.46
N THR A 94 7.98 10.98 -1.61
CA THR A 94 7.02 11.19 -0.53
C THR A 94 6.05 10.02 -0.40
N PRO A 95 5.41 9.80 0.77
CA PRO A 95 4.38 8.76 0.93
C PRO A 95 3.28 8.79 -0.13
N PHE A 96 2.84 10.00 -0.53
CA PHE A 96 1.85 10.20 -1.58
C PHE A 96 2.35 9.76 -2.96
N GLN A 97 3.58 10.13 -3.32
CA GLN A 97 4.19 9.69 -4.58
C GLN A 97 4.39 8.17 -4.61
N PHE A 98 4.77 7.57 -3.48
CA PHE A 98 4.90 6.11 -3.34
C PHE A 98 3.57 5.41 -3.66
N GLU A 99 2.46 5.86 -3.06
CA GLU A 99 1.12 5.34 -3.35
C GLU A 99 0.78 5.43 -4.85
N ILE A 100 1.03 6.59 -5.48
CA ILE A 100 0.74 6.79 -6.91
C ILE A 100 1.59 5.86 -7.78
N TYR A 101 2.88 5.73 -7.50
CA TYR A 101 3.76 4.83 -8.25
C TYR A 101 3.31 3.37 -8.15
N LEU A 102 2.92 2.91 -6.95
CA LEU A 102 2.37 1.58 -6.78
C LEU A 102 1.13 1.34 -7.66
N LYS A 103 0.20 2.30 -7.70
CA LYS A 103 -0.98 2.23 -8.58
C LYS A 103 -0.60 2.19 -10.05
N MET A 104 0.33 3.05 -10.49
CA MET A 104 0.81 3.06 -11.88
C MET A 104 1.41 1.71 -12.28
N PHE A 105 2.30 1.17 -11.44
CA PHE A 105 2.96 -0.11 -11.71
C PHE A 105 1.99 -1.29 -11.68
N ARG A 106 0.99 -1.28 -10.79
CA ARG A 106 -0.01 -2.33 -10.67
C ARG A 106 -1.01 -2.34 -11.83
N THR A 107 -1.32 -1.18 -12.40
CA THR A 107 -2.46 -1.04 -13.34
C THR A 107 -2.05 -0.71 -14.76
N GLY A 108 -0.81 -0.29 -15.00
CA GLY A 108 -0.38 0.19 -16.32
C GLY A 108 -1.04 1.52 -16.71
N SER A 109 -1.61 2.22 -15.72
CA SER A 109 -2.33 3.48 -15.90
C SER A 109 -1.61 4.64 -15.25
N VAL A 110 -1.85 5.86 -15.73
CA VAL A 110 -1.24 7.10 -15.24
C VAL A 110 -2.28 8.22 -15.16
N PRO A 111 -2.17 9.17 -14.21
CA PRO A 111 -3.01 10.35 -14.19
C PRO A 111 -2.75 11.19 -15.45
N CYS A 112 -3.78 11.77 -16.06
CA CYS A 112 -3.64 12.59 -17.27
C CYS A 112 -2.85 13.88 -16.99
N GLY A 113 -2.92 14.40 -15.76
CA GLY A 113 -2.15 15.55 -15.30
C GLY A 113 -0.63 15.39 -15.43
N ASN A 114 0.06 16.53 -15.42
CA ASN A 114 1.52 16.60 -15.55
C ASN A 114 2.27 16.52 -14.21
N ASN A 115 1.55 16.50 -13.09
CA ASN A 115 2.09 16.41 -11.74
C ASN A 115 1.28 15.42 -10.90
N PHE A 116 1.88 14.90 -9.84
CA PHE A 116 1.25 13.94 -8.92
C PHE A 116 -0.02 14.48 -8.22
N HIS A 117 -0.11 15.79 -8.01
CA HIS A 117 -1.22 16.43 -7.30
C HIS A 117 -2.38 16.86 -8.21
N ASP A 118 -2.25 16.65 -9.51
CA ASP A 118 -3.28 17.02 -10.47
C ASP A 118 -4.27 15.84 -10.60
N PRO A 119 -5.49 15.94 -10.05
CA PRO A 119 -6.42 14.83 -9.87
C PRO A 119 -7.10 14.36 -11.16
N GLY A 120 -6.52 14.70 -12.31
CA GLY A 120 -7.08 14.37 -13.61
C GLY A 120 -7.34 12.87 -13.80
N GLU A 121 -8.16 12.54 -14.80
CA GLU A 121 -8.56 11.17 -15.09
C GLU A 121 -7.35 10.24 -15.29
N TRP A 122 -7.47 9.01 -14.79
CA TRP A 122 -6.48 7.99 -15.04
C TRP A 122 -6.69 7.34 -16.40
N ILE A 123 -5.61 7.27 -17.18
CA ILE A 123 -5.58 6.69 -18.53
C ILE A 123 -4.64 5.49 -18.57
N SER A 124 -5.04 4.43 -19.26
CA SER A 124 -4.16 3.28 -19.52
C SER A 124 -3.18 3.63 -20.64
N VAL A 125 -1.88 3.39 -20.41
CA VAL A 125 -0.81 3.76 -21.36
C VAL A 125 0.16 2.61 -21.64
N GLY A 126 0.01 1.47 -20.97
CA GLY A 126 0.84 0.29 -21.20
C GLY A 126 0.46 -0.88 -20.29
N SER A 127 1.26 -1.93 -20.33
CA SER A 127 1.02 -3.12 -19.51
C SER A 127 1.51 -2.92 -18.07
N PRO A 128 0.77 -3.43 -17.06
CA PRO A 128 1.25 -3.50 -15.69
C PRO A 128 2.60 -4.20 -15.54
N VAL A 129 3.32 -3.82 -14.49
CA VAL A 129 4.54 -4.51 -14.07
C VAL A 129 4.19 -5.85 -13.43
N LYS A 130 5.00 -6.89 -13.70
CA LYS A 130 4.85 -8.21 -13.06
C LYS A 130 4.88 -8.07 -11.53
N ASN A 131 4.06 -8.84 -10.82
CA ASN A 131 3.94 -8.76 -9.36
C ASN A 131 5.26 -8.98 -8.64
N SER A 132 6.08 -9.93 -9.12
CA SER A 132 7.43 -10.19 -8.60
C SER A 132 8.35 -8.97 -8.71
N ILE A 133 8.25 -8.20 -9.79
CA ILE A 133 9.03 -6.97 -9.96
C ILE A 133 8.45 -5.86 -9.06
N LEU A 134 7.12 -5.74 -9.00
CA LEU A 134 6.43 -4.75 -8.17
C LEU A 134 6.79 -4.90 -6.69
N ILE A 135 6.57 -6.07 -6.09
CA ILE A 135 6.84 -6.30 -4.66
C ILE A 135 8.31 -6.08 -4.31
N LYS A 136 9.21 -6.62 -5.13
CA LYS A 136 10.66 -6.46 -4.95
C LYS A 136 11.05 -4.99 -4.88
N HIS A 137 10.58 -4.19 -5.82
CA HIS A 137 10.97 -2.78 -5.89
C HIS A 137 10.24 -1.94 -4.85
N ALA A 138 8.97 -2.21 -4.55
CA ALA A 138 8.24 -1.56 -3.47
C ALA A 138 8.95 -1.73 -2.12
N LEU A 139 9.39 -2.95 -1.79
CA LEU A 139 10.15 -3.22 -0.57
C LEU A 139 11.50 -2.49 -0.57
N LYS A 140 12.22 -2.47 -1.69
CA LYS A 140 13.46 -1.69 -1.81
C LYS A 140 13.25 -0.20 -1.61
N LEU A 141 12.18 0.37 -2.17
CA LEU A 141 11.84 1.79 -1.96
C LEU A 141 11.58 2.09 -0.48
N LEU A 142 10.86 1.21 0.22
CA LEU A 142 10.65 1.31 1.67
C LEU A 142 11.99 1.26 2.42
N TYR A 143 12.87 0.30 2.13
CA TYR A 143 14.16 0.16 2.82
C TYR A 143 15.14 1.31 2.53
N CYS A 144 15.10 1.90 1.34
CA CYS A 144 15.96 3.01 0.96
C CYS A 144 15.48 4.37 1.52
N ASN A 145 14.28 4.45 2.09
CA ASN A 145 13.70 5.72 2.55
C ASN A 145 12.95 5.53 3.87
N LEU A 146 13.62 5.91 4.97
CA LEU A 146 13.10 5.76 6.32
C LEU A 146 11.75 6.46 6.55
N SER A 147 11.50 7.57 5.84
CA SER A 147 10.22 8.28 5.94
C SER A 147 9.06 7.48 5.33
N LEU A 148 9.33 6.65 4.31
CA LEU A 148 8.34 5.71 3.78
C LEU A 148 8.24 4.49 4.69
N TYR A 149 9.38 3.95 5.14
CA TYR A 149 9.45 2.76 5.98
C TYR A 149 8.66 2.89 7.29
N ARG A 150 8.73 4.05 7.95
CA ARG A 150 8.04 4.29 9.23
C ARG A 150 6.60 4.79 9.06
N ASN A 151 6.16 5.04 7.82
CA ASN A 151 4.84 5.60 7.57
C ASN A 151 3.81 4.48 7.33
N PRO A 152 2.77 4.36 8.19
CA PRO A 152 1.77 3.30 8.06
C PRO A 152 1.02 3.34 6.73
N LYS A 153 0.83 4.55 6.17
CA LYS A 153 0.17 4.74 4.87
C LYS A 153 0.92 4.09 3.72
N CYS A 154 2.25 4.01 3.80
CA CYS A 154 3.04 3.35 2.76
C CYS A 154 2.83 1.83 2.79
N TRP A 155 2.82 1.23 3.98
CA TRP A 155 2.53 -0.19 4.15
C TRP A 155 1.08 -0.53 3.78
N SER A 156 0.11 0.29 4.22
CA SER A 156 -1.29 0.12 3.87
C SER A 156 -1.49 0.21 2.35
N SER A 157 -0.87 1.18 1.69
CA SER A 157 -0.92 1.33 0.24
C SER A 157 -0.33 0.11 -0.49
N LEU A 158 0.78 -0.44 -0.01
CA LEU A 158 1.38 -1.65 -0.60
C LEU A 158 0.44 -2.86 -0.46
N ILE A 159 -0.11 -3.09 0.73
CA ILE A 159 -1.05 -4.19 0.99
C ILE A 159 -2.29 -4.04 0.12
N MET A 160 -2.91 -2.86 0.10
CA MET A 160 -4.11 -2.60 -0.69
C MET A 160 -3.85 -2.80 -2.19
N VAL A 161 -2.75 -2.27 -2.73
CA VAL A 161 -2.43 -2.38 -4.17
C VAL A 161 -2.19 -3.84 -4.58
N LEU A 162 -1.50 -4.64 -3.75
CA LEU A 162 -1.29 -6.07 -4.03
C LEU A 162 -2.59 -6.87 -3.92
N GLY A 163 -3.44 -6.51 -2.95
CA GLY A 163 -4.77 -7.07 -2.73
C GLY A 163 -5.86 -6.47 -3.63
N SER A 164 -5.51 -5.75 -4.70
CA SER A 164 -6.47 -5.15 -5.63
C SER A 164 -6.31 -5.67 -7.06
N SER A 165 -7.32 -5.47 -7.91
CA SER A 165 -7.25 -5.83 -9.32
C SER A 165 -6.24 -4.96 -10.08
N THR A 166 -5.89 -5.36 -11.30
CA THR A 166 -5.06 -4.56 -12.20
C THR A 166 -5.84 -3.48 -12.94
N THR A 167 -7.16 -3.39 -12.72
CA THR A 167 -8.03 -2.38 -13.33
C THR A 167 -8.18 -1.18 -12.41
N LEU A 168 -8.08 0.01 -12.97
CA LEU A 168 -8.24 1.26 -12.23
C LEU A 168 -9.49 1.99 -12.71
N GLU A 169 -10.30 2.48 -11.78
CA GLU A 169 -11.39 3.41 -12.11
C GLU A 169 -10.84 4.75 -12.58
N LYS A 170 -11.62 5.52 -13.35
CA LYS A 170 -11.20 6.84 -13.86
C LYS A 170 -10.79 7.82 -12.76
N ASN A 171 -11.39 7.68 -11.58
CA ASN A 171 -11.13 8.46 -10.38
C ASN A 171 -9.84 8.05 -9.63
N GLY A 172 -9.13 7.01 -10.07
CA GLY A 172 -7.91 6.50 -9.44
C GLY A 172 -8.13 5.52 -8.30
N HIS A 173 -9.34 5.00 -8.11
CA HIS A 173 -9.63 3.94 -7.16
C HIS A 173 -9.33 2.56 -7.76
N VAL A 174 -8.66 1.73 -6.94
CA VAL A 174 -8.41 0.32 -7.24
C VAL A 174 -9.50 -0.52 -6.59
N ASN A 175 -9.92 -1.58 -7.29
CA ASN A 175 -10.94 -2.49 -6.76
C ASN A 175 -10.28 -3.60 -5.93
N PRO A 176 -10.64 -3.75 -4.64
CA PRO A 176 -10.09 -4.80 -3.81
C PRO A 176 -10.51 -6.17 -4.33
N VAL A 177 -9.61 -7.15 -4.21
CA VAL A 177 -9.82 -8.55 -4.56
C VAL A 177 -9.77 -9.37 -3.28
N SER A 178 -10.75 -10.25 -3.11
CA SER A 178 -10.74 -11.25 -2.07
C SER A 178 -10.00 -12.49 -2.58
N LEU A 179 -8.76 -12.68 -2.11
CA LEU A 179 -7.95 -13.84 -2.46
C LEU A 179 -8.38 -15.02 -1.58
N LYS A 180 -8.47 -16.19 -2.20
CA LYS A 180 -8.71 -17.44 -1.46
C LYS A 180 -7.48 -17.74 -0.60
N GLU A 181 -7.72 -18.17 0.64
CA GLU A 181 -6.62 -18.59 1.51
C GLU A 181 -5.81 -19.73 0.85
N PRO A 182 -4.48 -19.57 0.70
CA PRO A 182 -3.64 -20.62 0.12
C PRO A 182 -3.46 -21.80 1.10
N PRO A 183 -3.11 -23.00 0.60
CA PRO A 183 -2.85 -24.17 1.45
C PRO A 183 -1.79 -23.89 2.51
N HIS A 184 -1.90 -24.52 3.68
CA HIS A 184 -1.01 -24.30 4.82
C HIS A 184 0.46 -24.53 4.48
N ASP A 185 0.78 -25.64 3.82
CA ASP A 185 2.16 -25.98 3.41
C ASP A 185 2.76 -24.91 2.48
N PHE A 186 1.94 -24.31 1.63
CA PHE A 186 2.36 -23.19 0.79
C PHE A 186 2.65 -21.95 1.65
N GLN A 187 1.81 -21.64 2.64
CA GLN A 187 2.05 -20.52 3.55
C GLN A 187 3.38 -20.68 4.29
N GLU A 188 3.63 -21.85 4.89
CA GLU A 188 4.88 -22.13 5.62
C GLU A 188 6.11 -22.03 4.72
N MET A 189 6.03 -22.60 3.51
CA MET A 189 7.10 -22.51 2.53
C MET A 189 7.41 -21.05 2.17
N VAL A 190 6.40 -20.24 1.83
CA VAL A 190 6.63 -18.83 1.49
C VAL A 190 7.15 -18.03 2.68
N VAL A 191 6.65 -18.28 3.90
CA VAL A 191 7.15 -17.64 5.13
C VAL A 191 8.63 -17.94 5.33
N SER A 192 9.03 -19.20 5.21
CA SER A 192 10.43 -19.61 5.38
C SER A 192 11.38 -18.92 4.38
N VAL A 193 10.99 -18.87 3.10
CA VAL A 193 11.76 -18.22 2.04
C VAL A 193 11.79 -16.70 2.21
N SER A 194 10.71 -16.11 2.73
CA SER A 194 10.60 -14.65 2.92
C SER A 194 11.63 -14.10 3.89
N CYS A 195 12.00 -14.82 4.95
CA CYS A 195 12.97 -14.33 5.93
C CYS A 195 14.34 -14.04 5.28
N VAL A 196 14.83 -14.98 4.46
CA VAL A 196 16.08 -14.81 3.71
C VAL A 196 15.95 -13.69 2.68
N LEU A 197 14.87 -13.68 1.90
CA LEU A 197 14.64 -12.69 0.86
C LEU A 197 14.59 -11.26 1.39
N LEU A 198 13.93 -11.03 2.53
CA LEU A 198 13.84 -9.70 3.12
C LEU A 198 15.22 -9.17 3.56
N ASN A 199 16.06 -10.03 4.11
CA ASN A 199 17.44 -9.67 4.46
C ASN A 199 18.28 -9.36 3.23
N GLU A 200 18.11 -10.12 2.15
CA GLU A 200 18.76 -9.83 0.86
C GLU A 200 18.26 -8.53 0.24
N LEU A 201 16.96 -8.24 0.30
CA LEU A 201 16.38 -7.02 -0.26
C LEU A 201 16.89 -5.75 0.43
N LYS A 202 17.23 -5.82 1.72
CA LYS A 202 17.86 -4.72 2.48
C LYS A 202 19.33 -4.50 2.12
N THR A 203 20.07 -5.57 1.84
CA THR A 203 21.54 -5.54 1.77
C THR A 203 22.10 -5.62 0.35
N LYS A 204 21.42 -6.32 -0.56
CA LYS A 204 21.91 -6.61 -1.92
C LYS A 204 21.24 -5.71 -2.96
N VAL A 205 22.03 -5.20 -3.91
CA VAL A 205 21.53 -4.42 -5.05
C VAL A 205 20.72 -5.28 -6.01
N ASN A 206 21.16 -6.52 -6.26
CA ASN A 206 20.49 -7.46 -7.15
C ASN A 206 19.94 -8.65 -6.37
N VAL A 207 18.61 -8.73 -6.28
CA VAL A 207 17.89 -9.85 -5.67
C VAL A 207 16.90 -10.40 -6.70
N SER A 208 16.89 -11.71 -6.87
CA SER A 208 15.91 -12.44 -7.68
C SER A 208 14.91 -13.13 -6.78
N LEU A 209 13.63 -12.94 -7.05
CA LEU A 209 12.58 -13.70 -6.37
C LEU A 209 12.48 -15.10 -7.02
N PRO A 210 12.36 -16.19 -6.24
CA PRO A 210 12.17 -17.53 -6.77
C PRO A 210 10.95 -17.61 -7.69
N SER A 211 11.18 -17.96 -8.96
CA SER A 211 10.14 -17.94 -10.00
C SER A 211 9.04 -18.98 -9.75
N ASN A 212 9.40 -20.13 -9.18
CA ASN A 212 8.46 -21.18 -8.76
C ASN A 212 7.42 -20.68 -7.74
N VAL A 213 7.77 -19.68 -6.93
CA VAL A 213 6.88 -19.12 -5.90
C VAL A 213 6.18 -17.85 -6.40
N PHE A 214 6.94 -16.90 -6.93
CA PHE A 214 6.45 -15.54 -7.26
C PHE A 214 6.04 -15.37 -8.73
N SER A 215 5.99 -16.44 -9.51
CA SER A 215 5.43 -16.45 -10.88
C SER A 215 4.48 -17.63 -11.13
N GLY A 216 4.11 -18.36 -10.07
CA GLY A 216 3.13 -19.44 -10.13
C GLY A 216 1.66 -18.97 -10.01
N PRO A 217 0.71 -19.90 -9.91
CA PRO A 217 -0.72 -19.60 -9.81
C PRO A 217 -1.10 -18.76 -8.58
N LEU A 218 -0.40 -18.97 -7.45
CA LEU A 218 -0.62 -18.27 -6.17
C LEU A 218 0.34 -17.08 -5.98
N GLN A 219 0.74 -16.42 -7.06
CA GLN A 219 1.73 -15.34 -7.02
C GLN A 219 1.27 -14.13 -6.19
N LEU A 220 -0.03 -13.85 -6.10
CA LEU A 220 -0.54 -12.70 -5.33
C LEU A 220 -0.51 -13.03 -3.84
N GLU A 221 -0.93 -14.23 -3.48
CA GLU A 221 -0.87 -14.78 -2.14
C GLU A 221 0.58 -14.81 -1.65
N ALA A 222 1.52 -15.26 -2.49
CA ALA A 222 2.95 -15.23 -2.18
C ALA A 222 3.47 -13.80 -1.94
N CYS A 223 3.08 -12.83 -2.79
CA CYS A 223 3.43 -11.42 -2.60
C CYS A 223 2.84 -10.85 -1.30
N LEU A 224 1.60 -11.23 -0.95
CA LEU A 224 0.94 -10.80 0.27
C LEU A 224 1.62 -11.40 1.51
N ILE A 225 1.99 -12.68 1.49
CA ILE A 225 2.74 -13.33 2.57
C ILE A 225 4.10 -12.65 2.75
N LEU A 226 4.84 -12.40 1.67
CA LEU A 226 6.11 -11.66 1.74
C LEU A 226 5.93 -10.26 2.35
N THR A 227 4.84 -9.59 2.01
CA THR A 227 4.49 -8.27 2.60
C THR A 227 4.16 -8.39 4.09
N VAL A 228 3.41 -9.42 4.50
CA VAL A 228 3.12 -9.71 5.91
C VAL A 228 4.43 -9.89 6.70
N GLN A 229 5.35 -10.70 6.17
CA GLN A 229 6.67 -10.90 6.78
C GLN A 229 7.48 -9.60 6.85
N ALA A 230 7.40 -8.75 5.82
CA ALA A 230 8.06 -7.44 5.81
C ALA A 230 7.48 -6.48 6.87
N VAL A 231 6.15 -6.47 7.05
CA VAL A 231 5.47 -5.68 8.07
C VAL A 231 5.84 -6.18 9.47
N GLN A 232 5.91 -7.50 9.69
CA GLN A 232 6.38 -8.06 10.96
C GLN A 232 7.80 -7.59 11.30
N GLN A 233 8.72 -7.61 10.34
CA GLN A 233 10.06 -7.05 10.55
C GLN A 233 10.04 -5.54 10.83
N MET A 234 9.15 -4.78 10.19
CA MET A 234 8.99 -3.35 10.48
C MET A 234 8.49 -3.11 11.91
N LEU A 235 7.50 -3.86 12.36
CA LEU A 235 7.01 -3.77 13.74
C LEU A 235 8.12 -4.15 14.73
N LEU A 236 8.87 -5.21 14.46
CA LEU A 236 9.98 -5.61 15.33
C LEU A 236 11.05 -4.52 15.51
N ASN A 237 11.35 -3.75 14.45
CA ASN A 237 12.44 -2.78 14.46
C ASN A 237 11.99 -1.34 14.79
N ASP A 238 10.77 -0.96 14.41
CA ASP A 238 10.35 0.44 14.34
C ASP A 238 8.94 0.70 14.88
N LEU A 239 8.34 -0.23 15.64
CA LEU A 239 7.04 -0.03 16.31
C LEU A 239 6.90 1.32 17.04
N PRO A 240 7.90 1.83 17.79
CA PRO A 240 7.77 3.11 18.50
C PRO A 240 7.50 4.31 17.57
N TYR A 241 7.85 4.21 16.29
CA TYR A 241 7.66 5.27 15.30
C TYR A 241 6.35 5.12 14.52
N LEU A 242 5.64 4.02 14.69
CA LEU A 242 4.41 3.76 13.96
C LEU A 242 3.26 4.61 14.49
N SER A 243 2.71 5.49 13.66
CA SER A 243 1.62 6.38 14.07
C SER A 243 0.26 5.72 14.11
N SER A 244 0.01 4.65 13.35
CA SER A 244 -1.24 3.89 13.36
C SER A 244 -1.03 2.46 12.91
N PHE A 245 -1.59 1.50 13.66
CA PHE A 245 -1.67 0.09 13.24
C PHE A 245 -3.05 -0.25 12.63
N LEU A 246 -4.08 0.52 12.97
CA LEU A 246 -5.41 0.38 12.39
C LEU A 246 -5.40 0.56 10.87
N GLU A 247 -4.61 1.52 10.37
CA GLU A 247 -4.48 1.76 8.93
C GLU A 247 -3.92 0.54 8.17
N ILE A 248 -2.91 -0.13 8.75
CA ILE A 248 -2.35 -1.37 8.20
C ILE A 248 -3.37 -2.51 8.30
N THR A 249 -4.10 -2.61 9.41
CA THR A 249 -5.13 -3.64 9.63
C THR A 249 -6.23 -3.55 8.57
N LEU A 250 -6.74 -2.35 8.31
CA LEU A 250 -7.81 -2.13 7.34
C LEU A 250 -7.38 -2.35 5.89
N ALA A 251 -6.09 -2.19 5.59
CA ALA A 251 -5.53 -2.37 4.26
C ALA A 251 -5.71 -3.79 3.71
N PHE A 252 -5.81 -4.80 4.58
CA PHE A 252 -6.04 -6.18 4.16
C PHE A 252 -7.44 -6.40 3.57
N GLY A 253 -8.40 -5.52 3.87
CA GLY A 253 -9.79 -5.66 3.43
C GLY A 253 -10.33 -7.05 3.78
N ASN A 254 -10.85 -7.77 2.78
CA ASN A 254 -11.40 -9.13 2.97
C ASN A 254 -10.33 -10.24 3.05
N ASN A 255 -9.04 -9.92 2.91
CA ASN A 255 -7.96 -10.90 3.00
C ASN A 255 -7.59 -11.21 4.46
N PHE A 256 -8.59 -11.57 5.28
CA PHE A 256 -8.42 -11.83 6.71
C PHE A 256 -7.44 -12.96 7.02
N TRP A 257 -7.23 -13.91 6.10
CA TRP A 257 -6.21 -14.94 6.25
C TRP A 257 -4.80 -14.36 6.35
N ALA A 258 -4.49 -13.30 5.59
CA ALA A 258 -3.19 -12.65 5.60
C ALA A 258 -3.02 -11.77 6.86
N LEU A 259 -4.10 -11.10 7.29
CA LEU A 259 -4.11 -10.41 8.57
C LEU A 259 -3.93 -11.39 9.74
N ARG A 260 -4.56 -12.57 9.69
CA ARG A 260 -4.35 -13.64 10.67
C ARG A 260 -2.89 -14.09 10.72
N LEU A 261 -2.26 -14.27 9.56
CA LEU A 261 -0.84 -14.59 9.48
C LEU A 261 0.04 -13.51 10.13
N LEU A 262 -0.28 -12.23 9.89
CA LEU A 262 0.38 -11.10 10.55
C LEU A 262 0.26 -11.20 12.09
N LEU A 263 -0.97 -11.30 12.60
CA LEU A 263 -1.26 -11.35 14.04
C LEU A 263 -0.63 -12.57 14.72
N ASN A 264 -0.65 -13.73 14.08
CA ASN A 264 -0.03 -14.94 14.60
C ASN A 264 1.49 -14.79 14.76
N GLY A 265 2.18 -14.18 13.79
CA GLY A 265 3.62 -13.99 13.91
C GLY A 265 4.02 -12.96 14.99
N LEU A 266 3.15 -12.01 15.33
CA LEU A 266 3.40 -11.09 16.46
C LEU A 266 3.28 -11.77 17.83
N SER A 267 2.63 -12.93 17.91
CA SER A 267 2.42 -13.65 19.18
C SER A 267 3.70 -14.20 19.79
N CYS A 268 4.82 -14.20 19.06
CA CYS A 268 6.10 -14.71 19.53
C CYS A 268 6.89 -13.69 20.38
N GLU A 269 6.60 -12.38 20.25
CA GLU A 269 7.38 -11.29 20.87
C GLU A 269 6.48 -10.41 21.75
N GLU A 270 6.50 -10.64 23.06
CA GLU A 270 5.50 -10.08 23.98
C GLU A 270 5.46 -8.54 23.99
N HIS A 271 6.61 -7.88 23.93
CA HIS A 271 6.68 -6.42 23.92
C HIS A 271 6.06 -5.83 22.64
N ILE A 272 6.36 -6.45 21.48
CA ILE A 272 5.81 -6.03 20.18
C ILE A 272 4.31 -6.27 20.13
N LEU A 273 3.87 -7.42 20.63
CA LEU A 273 2.46 -7.76 20.74
C LEU A 273 1.72 -6.71 21.58
N HIS A 274 2.23 -6.42 22.78
CA HIS A 274 1.59 -5.47 23.69
C HIS A 274 1.55 -4.06 23.10
N GLY A 275 2.66 -3.59 22.52
CA GLY A 275 2.70 -2.29 21.85
C GLY A 275 1.75 -2.20 20.66
N THR A 276 1.64 -3.28 19.86
CA THR A 276 0.71 -3.34 18.72
C THR A 276 -0.75 -3.30 19.18
N ILE A 277 -1.10 -4.05 20.24
CA ILE A 277 -2.44 -4.02 20.84
C ILE A 277 -2.77 -2.61 21.34
N ASN A 278 -1.86 -1.98 22.08
CA ASN A 278 -2.07 -0.64 22.62
C ASN A 278 -2.27 0.40 21.50
N LEU A 279 -1.46 0.33 20.42
CA LEU A 279 -1.64 1.18 19.25
C LEU A 279 -3.00 0.98 18.60
N LEU A 280 -3.44 -0.27 18.41
CA LEU A 280 -4.71 -0.57 17.78
C LEU A 280 -5.91 -0.13 18.62
N LEU A 281 -5.88 -0.38 19.93
CA LEU A 281 -6.92 0.09 20.86
C LEU A 281 -7.00 1.62 20.89
N ARG A 282 -5.86 2.29 20.95
CA ARG A 282 -5.77 3.76 20.86
C ARG A 282 -6.37 4.27 19.55
N ASP A 283 -6.00 3.67 18.43
CA ASP A 283 -6.50 4.06 17.11
C ASP A 283 -8.01 3.87 16.99
N LEU A 284 -8.54 2.72 17.43
CA LEU A 284 -9.97 2.43 17.43
C LEU A 284 -10.74 3.41 18.33
N ASN A 285 -10.19 3.76 19.49
CA ASN A 285 -10.80 4.75 20.38
C ASN A 285 -10.82 6.15 19.75
N PHE A 286 -9.70 6.60 19.17
CA PHE A 286 -9.58 7.91 18.55
C PHE A 286 -10.43 8.04 17.28
N GLN A 287 -10.59 6.95 16.52
CA GLN A 287 -11.30 6.92 15.24
C GLN A 287 -12.69 6.27 15.34
N LYS A 288 -13.28 6.18 16.54
CA LYS A 288 -14.57 5.50 16.79
C LYS A 288 -15.67 5.88 15.79
N ALA A 289 -15.89 7.17 15.56
CA ALA A 289 -16.93 7.64 14.63
C ALA A 289 -16.67 7.21 13.17
N THR A 290 -15.42 7.34 12.72
CA THR A 290 -14.99 6.91 11.38
C THR A 290 -15.17 5.41 11.21
N MET A 291 -14.82 4.62 12.23
CA MET A 291 -14.96 3.16 12.22
C MET A 291 -16.41 2.71 12.17
N LEU A 292 -17.30 3.32 12.96
CA LEU A 292 -18.73 3.01 12.92
C LEU A 292 -19.34 3.31 11.54
N HIS A 293 -18.96 4.42 10.92
CA HIS A 293 -19.39 4.75 9.55
C HIS A 293 -18.83 3.76 8.52
N LEU A 294 -17.55 3.38 8.65
CA LEU A 294 -16.92 2.40 7.77
C LEU A 294 -17.60 1.03 7.89
N TRP A 295 -17.85 0.55 9.11
CA TRP A 295 -18.54 -0.72 9.35
C TRP A 295 -19.97 -0.72 8.84
N LYS A 296 -20.67 0.42 8.90
CA LYS A 296 -21.97 0.58 8.23
C LYS A 296 -21.87 0.39 6.71
N LYS A 297 -20.79 0.85 6.08
CA LYS A 297 -20.55 0.68 4.64
C LYS A 297 -20.13 -0.74 4.27
N LEU A 298 -19.26 -1.36 5.08
CA LEU A 298 -18.74 -2.71 4.82
C LEU A 298 -19.73 -3.82 5.18
N GLY A 299 -20.64 -3.55 6.10
CA GLY A 299 -21.74 -4.43 6.46
C GLY A 299 -21.39 -5.51 7.50
N PRO A 300 -22.40 -6.30 7.92
CA PRO A 300 -22.28 -7.23 9.04
C PRO A 300 -21.31 -8.39 8.77
N GLN A 301 -21.17 -8.83 7.51
CA GLN A 301 -20.27 -9.94 7.17
C GLN A 301 -18.81 -9.59 7.48
N TYR A 302 -18.35 -8.43 7.01
CA TYR A 302 -16.98 -7.96 7.26
C TYR A 302 -16.71 -7.81 8.76
N VAL A 303 -17.64 -7.18 9.48
CA VAL A 303 -17.48 -6.96 10.93
C VAL A 303 -17.50 -8.27 11.69
N GLY A 304 -18.36 -9.22 11.30
CA GLY A 304 -18.41 -10.56 11.86
C GLY A 304 -17.07 -11.28 11.70
N GLU A 305 -16.50 -11.28 10.48
CA GLU A 305 -15.20 -11.90 10.20
C GLU A 305 -14.06 -11.24 11.00
N LEU A 306 -14.08 -9.90 11.10
CA LEU A 306 -13.12 -9.14 11.93
C LEU A 306 -13.21 -9.52 13.41
N LEU A 307 -14.44 -9.60 13.96
CA LEU A 307 -14.68 -10.02 15.33
C LEU A 307 -14.19 -11.44 15.57
N CYS A 308 -14.56 -12.38 14.69
CA CYS A 308 -14.09 -13.76 14.75
C CYS A 308 -12.56 -13.81 14.70
N LEU A 309 -11.91 -13.06 13.83
CA LEU A 309 -10.45 -13.04 13.75
C LEU A 309 -9.78 -12.71 15.10
N TYR A 310 -10.22 -11.64 15.77
CA TYR A 310 -9.63 -11.22 17.05
C TYR A 310 -10.03 -12.11 18.22
N LEU A 311 -11.31 -12.47 18.32
CA LEU A 311 -11.82 -13.27 19.43
C LEU A 311 -11.26 -14.70 19.41
N THR A 312 -10.99 -15.24 18.23
CA THR A 312 -10.45 -16.60 18.05
C THR A 312 -8.92 -16.65 18.01
N CYS A 313 -8.27 -15.49 18.18
CA CYS A 313 -6.82 -15.43 18.24
C CYS A 313 -6.30 -16.28 19.42
N ARG A 314 -5.25 -17.07 19.17
CA ARG A 314 -4.62 -17.93 20.19
C ARG A 314 -4.11 -17.12 21.37
N ASN A 315 -3.65 -15.89 21.12
CA ASN A 315 -3.15 -15.03 22.17
C ASN A 315 -4.30 -14.29 22.86
N ARG A 316 -4.49 -14.55 24.16
CA ARG A 316 -5.56 -13.92 24.96
C ARG A 316 -5.50 -12.40 24.99
N LYS A 317 -4.31 -11.79 24.92
CA LYS A 317 -4.18 -10.33 24.91
C LYS A 317 -4.76 -9.73 23.62
N MET A 318 -4.63 -10.41 22.48
CA MET A 318 -5.22 -9.97 21.20
C MET A 318 -6.76 -10.02 21.20
N GLN A 319 -7.36 -10.92 21.99
CA GLN A 319 -8.82 -11.00 22.14
C GLN A 319 -9.41 -9.71 22.73
N SER A 320 -8.63 -8.93 23.49
CA SER A 320 -9.07 -7.63 24.03
C SER A 320 -9.51 -6.65 22.94
N ILE A 321 -8.94 -6.73 21.73
CA ILE A 321 -9.35 -5.91 20.58
C ILE A 321 -10.76 -6.30 20.13
N GLY A 322 -11.06 -7.59 20.06
CA GLY A 322 -12.39 -8.10 19.72
C GLY A 322 -13.44 -7.67 20.76
N ILE A 323 -13.10 -7.76 22.05
CA ILE A 323 -13.95 -7.27 23.15
C ILE A 323 -14.18 -5.76 23.03
N PHE A 324 -13.14 -4.98 22.74
CA PHE A 324 -13.27 -3.54 22.55
C PHE A 324 -14.20 -3.19 21.38
N ILE A 325 -14.10 -3.90 20.26
CA ILE A 325 -15.02 -3.74 19.11
C ILE A 325 -16.46 -4.07 19.51
N ILE A 326 -16.68 -5.15 20.29
CA ILE A 326 -17.99 -5.50 20.84
C ILE A 326 -18.57 -4.35 21.67
N HIS A 327 -17.79 -3.77 22.58
CA HIS A 327 -18.22 -2.63 23.40
C HIS A 327 -18.55 -1.41 22.55
N LEU A 328 -17.69 -1.08 21.58
CA LEU A 328 -17.94 0.01 20.63
C LEU A 328 -19.27 -0.15 19.88
N ILE A 329 -19.60 -1.36 19.41
CA ILE A 329 -20.87 -1.61 18.73
C ILE A 329 -22.05 -1.52 19.71
N SER A 330 -21.92 -2.15 20.88
CA SER A 330 -22.97 -2.21 21.90
C SER A 330 -23.38 -0.83 22.42
N GLU A 331 -22.42 0.07 22.59
CA GLU A 331 -22.68 1.46 23.00
C GLU A 331 -23.32 2.31 21.89
N ASN A 332 -23.23 1.88 20.63
CA ASN A 332 -23.61 2.68 19.45
C ASN A 332 -24.57 1.92 18.52
N LEU A 333 -25.46 1.11 19.10
CA LEU A 333 -26.43 0.30 18.34
C LEU A 333 -27.33 1.14 17.44
N TYR A 334 -27.64 2.37 17.84
CA TYR A 334 -28.41 3.32 17.02
C TYR A 334 -27.70 3.65 15.68
N MET A 335 -26.37 3.56 15.62
CA MET A 335 -25.58 3.72 14.37
C MET A 335 -25.36 2.39 13.64
N CYS A 336 -25.70 1.26 14.27
CA CYS A 336 -25.43 -0.09 13.79
C CYS A 336 -26.73 -0.89 13.59
N PRO A 337 -27.67 -0.45 12.73
CA PRO A 337 -28.90 -1.21 12.47
C PRO A 337 -28.63 -2.60 11.86
N TRP A 338 -27.44 -2.79 11.30
CA TRP A 338 -26.95 -4.06 10.77
C TRP A 338 -26.48 -5.04 11.86
N ALA A 339 -26.29 -4.59 13.11
CA ALA A 339 -25.72 -5.40 14.19
C ALA A 339 -26.55 -6.65 14.50
N LYS A 340 -27.89 -6.60 14.36
CA LYS A 340 -28.76 -7.78 14.53
C LYS A 340 -28.35 -8.97 13.67
N HIS A 341 -27.77 -8.72 12.49
CA HIS A 341 -27.30 -9.77 11.58
C HIS A 341 -26.00 -10.43 12.04
N LEU A 342 -25.27 -9.84 12.98
CA LEU A 342 -24.10 -10.48 13.59
C LEU A 342 -24.48 -11.69 14.45
N CYS A 343 -25.69 -11.72 15.01
CA CYS A 343 -26.11 -12.81 15.90
C CYS A 343 -25.99 -14.19 15.22
N ASN A 344 -26.41 -14.29 13.96
CA ASN A 344 -26.30 -15.51 13.17
C ASN A 344 -24.84 -15.92 12.91
N PHE A 345 -23.96 -14.95 12.71
CA PHE A 345 -22.54 -15.18 12.45
C PHE A 345 -21.79 -15.65 13.71
N LEU A 346 -22.04 -14.97 14.83
CA LEU A 346 -21.40 -15.27 16.12
C LEU A 346 -21.92 -16.60 16.69
N ASN A 347 -23.21 -16.92 16.53
CA ASN A 347 -23.80 -18.18 17.00
C ASN A 347 -23.27 -19.42 16.26
N THR A 348 -22.92 -19.30 14.98
CA THR A 348 -22.41 -20.42 14.19
C THR A 348 -20.89 -20.62 14.35
N GLY A 349 -20.12 -19.53 14.50
CA GLY A 349 -18.66 -19.56 14.56
C GLY A 349 -18.04 -19.58 15.97
N LEU A 350 -18.58 -18.84 16.94
CA LEU A 350 -17.90 -18.59 18.22
C LEU A 350 -18.29 -19.54 19.36
N ARG A 351 -19.54 -20.03 19.40
CA ARG A 351 -19.99 -20.95 20.48
C ARG A 351 -19.21 -22.27 20.56
N LYS A 352 -18.46 -22.62 19.52
CA LYS A 352 -17.67 -23.87 19.43
C LYS A 352 -16.19 -23.70 19.80
N LEU A 353 -15.74 -22.48 20.11
CA LEU A 353 -14.33 -22.18 20.32
C LEU A 353 -14.03 -22.01 21.81
N PRO A 354 -12.91 -22.53 22.32
CA PRO A 354 -12.54 -22.38 23.72
C PRO A 354 -12.04 -20.95 23.94
N LEU A 355 -12.95 -20.02 24.23
CA LEU A 355 -12.58 -18.68 24.67
C LEU A 355 -12.19 -18.76 26.15
N GLY A 356 -11.45 -17.75 26.65
CA GLY A 356 -11.24 -17.63 28.10
C GLY A 356 -12.55 -17.25 28.79
N THR A 357 -12.73 -17.62 30.06
CA THR A 357 -13.98 -17.38 30.83
C THR A 357 -14.47 -15.93 30.79
N THR A 358 -13.55 -14.96 30.76
CA THR A 358 -13.87 -13.53 30.64
C THR A 358 -14.32 -13.14 29.23
N THR A 359 -13.63 -13.62 28.19
CA THR A 359 -14.01 -13.39 26.79
C THR A 359 -15.36 -14.03 26.48
N ASP A 360 -15.61 -15.24 26.97
CA ASP A 360 -16.90 -15.94 26.85
C ASP A 360 -18.04 -15.11 27.44
N HIS A 361 -17.83 -14.54 28.63
CA HIS A 361 -18.85 -13.74 29.29
C HIS A 361 -19.22 -12.48 28.49
N GLU A 362 -18.22 -11.74 27.99
CA GLU A 362 -18.46 -10.53 27.19
C GLU A 362 -19.13 -10.86 25.85
N VAL A 363 -18.74 -11.95 25.19
CA VAL A 363 -19.36 -12.42 23.95
C VAL A 363 -20.82 -12.85 24.21
N ALA A 364 -21.09 -13.59 25.28
CA ALA A 364 -22.44 -14.00 25.64
C ALA A 364 -23.35 -12.79 25.95
N LYS A 365 -22.83 -11.81 26.69
CA LYS A 365 -23.53 -10.54 26.97
C LYS A 365 -23.86 -9.80 25.67
N PHE A 366 -22.91 -9.74 24.73
CA PHE A 366 -23.14 -9.11 23.44
C PHE A 366 -24.20 -9.83 22.61
N ILE A 367 -24.14 -11.17 22.53
CA ILE A 367 -25.16 -11.97 21.84
C ILE A 367 -26.54 -11.70 22.44
N ALA A 368 -26.67 -11.67 23.76
CA ALA A 368 -27.93 -11.36 24.43
C ALA A 368 -28.45 -9.93 24.16
N VAL A 369 -27.56 -8.96 23.90
CA VAL A 369 -27.94 -7.62 23.43
C VAL A 369 -28.45 -7.68 21.99
N LEU A 370 -27.77 -8.41 21.11
CA LEU A 370 -28.16 -8.56 19.71
C LEU A 370 -29.48 -9.31 19.52
N GLU A 371 -29.77 -10.29 20.37
CA GLU A 371 -31.04 -11.05 20.35
C GLU A 371 -32.26 -10.19 20.75
N LYS A 372 -32.04 -9.03 21.38
CA LYS A 372 -33.09 -8.09 21.79
C LYS A 372 -33.35 -6.96 20.77
N LEU A 373 -32.55 -6.88 19.71
CA LEU A 373 -32.68 -5.91 18.60
C LEU A 373 -33.56 -6.46 17.48
#